data_AF-A0A423P2T0-F1
#
_entry.id   AF-A0A423P2T0-F1
#
_cell.length_a   1.000
_cell.length_b   1.000
_cell.length_c   1.000
_cell.angle_alpha   90.00
_cell.angle_beta   90.00
_cell.angle_gamma   90.00
#
_symmetry.space_group_name_H-M   'P 1'
#
loop_
_entity.id
_entity.type
_entity.pdbx_description
1 polymer ?
#
loop_
_entity_poly.entity_id
_entity_poly.type
_entity_poly.pdbx_seq_one_letter_code
_entity_poly.pdbx_strand_id
1 'polypeptide(L)'
;MLGFDTVSAAQSAPVSGVIRFNGRIVEASCTASGASHASVELLDCPQASTGQIFSVTNVSAAGRGEPRQQVFVKMIADSHEQEKYYDQRLLLTDNKGHQITTGNYVVTLTLP
;
A
#
# COMPACT_ATOMS: atom_id res chain seq x y z
N MET A 1 51.42 -24.42 61.56
CA MET A 1 50.94 -23.10 61.12
C MET A 1 51.13 -23.00 59.62
N LEU A 2 50.10 -23.25 58.82
CA LEU A 2 50.05 -22.87 57.40
C LEU A 2 48.64 -22.37 57.12
N GLY A 3 48.58 -21.16 56.56
CA GLY A 3 47.41 -20.29 56.53
C GLY A 3 46.35 -20.70 55.52
N PHE A 4 45.12 -20.27 55.81
CA PHE A 4 43.97 -20.42 54.94
C PHE A 4 43.86 -19.17 54.07
N ASP A 5 44.16 -19.29 52.79
CA ASP A 5 43.88 -18.23 51.80
C ASP A 5 42.39 -18.26 51.44
N THR A 6 41.64 -17.28 51.92
CA THR A 6 40.22 -17.12 51.59
C THR A 6 40.07 -16.36 50.28
N VAL A 7 39.71 -17.07 49.20
CA VAL A 7 39.27 -16.44 47.95
C VAL A 7 37.86 -15.89 48.15
N SER A 8 37.71 -14.57 48.11
CA SER A 8 36.41 -13.91 48.13
C SER A 8 35.86 -13.84 46.71
N ALA A 9 34.83 -14.65 46.42
CA ALA A 9 34.08 -14.56 45.17
C ALA A 9 32.99 -13.49 45.32
N ALA A 10 33.16 -12.35 44.63
CA ALA A 10 32.09 -11.36 44.52
C ALA A 10 30.99 -11.92 43.61
N GLN A 11 29.89 -12.39 44.20
CA GLN A 11 28.72 -12.82 43.45
C GLN A 11 27.90 -11.59 43.10
N SER A 12 27.91 -11.18 41.84
CA SER A 12 27.03 -10.11 41.33
C SER A 12 25.58 -10.52 41.53
N ALA A 13 24.80 -9.71 42.26
CA ALA A 13 23.38 -9.95 42.45
C ALA A 13 22.67 -10.05 41.09
N PRO A 14 21.72 -10.98 40.90
CA PRO A 14 20.96 -11.04 39.65
C PRO A 14 20.18 -9.73 39.48
N VAL A 15 20.61 -8.91 38.52
CA VAL A 15 19.89 -7.70 38.14
C VAL A 15 18.69 -8.14 37.31
N SER A 16 17.50 -8.03 37.89
CA SER A 16 16.24 -8.31 37.22
C SER A 16 15.62 -7.00 36.73
N GLY A 17 15.27 -6.95 35.45
CA GLY A 17 14.63 -5.79 34.81
C GLY A 17 13.64 -6.26 33.75
N VAL A 18 12.62 -5.45 33.47
CA VAL A 18 11.61 -5.77 32.46
C VAL A 18 11.96 -5.05 31.16
N ILE A 19 12.09 -5.80 30.07
CA ILE A 19 12.20 -5.22 28.72
C ILE A 19 10.79 -5.20 28.13
N ARG A 20 10.33 -4.00 27.73
CA ARG A 20 9.07 -3.82 27.02
C ARG A 20 9.34 -3.57 25.54
N PHE A 21 8.87 -4.47 24.70
CA PHE A 21 8.86 -4.30 23.25
C PHE A 21 7.53 -3.70 22.83
N ASN A 22 7.58 -2.63 22.04
CA ASN A 22 6.41 -2.04 21.40
C ASN A 22 6.68 -1.96 19.89
N GLY A 23 5.66 -2.26 19.10
CA GLY A 23 5.75 -2.21 17.65
C GLY A 23 4.39 -2.41 17.02
N ARG A 24 4.31 -2.18 15.71
CA ARG A 24 3.12 -2.44 14.91
C ARG A 24 3.54 -3.20 13.66
N ILE A 25 2.78 -4.23 13.31
CA ILE A 25 2.85 -4.86 11.99
C ILE A 25 1.87 -4.09 11.11
N VAL A 26 2.38 -3.48 10.05
CA VAL A 26 1.58 -2.79 9.03
C VAL A 26 1.60 -3.65 7.77
N GLU A 27 0.43 -3.91 7.19
CA GLU A 27 0.36 -4.52 5.87
C GLU A 27 0.77 -3.50 4.81
N ALA A 28 1.44 -3.98 3.77
CA ALA A 28 1.78 -3.17 2.61
C ALA A 28 0.52 -2.82 1.81
N SER A 29 0.51 -1.64 1.18
CA SER A 29 -0.52 -1.28 0.20
C SER A 29 -0.36 -2.06 -1.10
N CYS A 30 -1.37 -1.99 -1.97
CA CYS A 30 -1.27 -2.51 -3.34
C CYS A 30 -0.05 -1.94 -4.10
N THR A 31 0.51 -2.74 -5.00
CA THR A 31 1.54 -2.29 -5.94
C THR A 31 0.87 -1.87 -7.25
N ALA A 32 1.05 -0.61 -7.67
CA ALA A 32 0.52 -0.14 -8.95
C ALA A 32 1.46 -0.50 -10.10
N SER A 33 0.92 -1.13 -11.15
CA SER A 33 1.62 -1.45 -12.38
C SER A 33 0.89 -0.84 -13.60
N GLY A 34 1.66 -0.32 -14.55
CA GLY A 34 1.13 0.25 -15.79
C GLY A 34 0.98 -0.84 -16.86
N ALA A 35 -0.14 -1.55 -16.84
CA ALA A 35 -0.41 -2.55 -17.87
C ALA A 35 -1.06 -1.89 -19.09
N SER A 36 -0.26 -1.63 -20.12
CA SER A 36 -0.65 -1.04 -21.42
C SER A 36 -1.28 0.36 -21.33
N HIS A 37 -1.31 1.07 -22.47
CA HIS A 37 -1.56 2.51 -22.58
C HIS A 37 -2.88 3.04 -21.98
N ALA A 38 -3.78 2.18 -21.50
CA ALA A 38 -5.11 2.59 -21.06
C ALA A 38 -5.71 1.73 -19.91
N SER A 39 -4.88 0.93 -19.21
CA SER A 39 -5.30 0.27 -17.97
C SER A 39 -4.24 0.39 -16.88
N VAL A 40 -4.70 0.41 -15.63
CA VAL A 40 -3.86 0.35 -14.43
C VAL A 40 -4.13 -0.98 -13.77
N GLU A 41 -3.08 -1.71 -13.45
CA GLU A 41 -3.17 -2.92 -12.63
C GLU A 41 -2.74 -2.57 -11.21
N LEU A 42 -3.49 -3.05 -10.23
CA LEU A 42 -3.13 -3.03 -8.83
C LEU A 42 -2.87 -4.47 -8.42
N LEU A 43 -1.67 -4.75 -7.96
CA LEU A 43 -1.20 -6.08 -7.62
C LEU A 43 -1.07 -6.21 -6.11
N ASP A 44 -1.24 -7.43 -5.61
CA ASP A 44 -1.02 -7.80 -4.22
C ASP A 44 -1.80 -6.91 -3.21
N CYS A 45 -3.03 -6.53 -3.54
CA CYS A 45 -3.85 -5.72 -2.63
C CYS A 45 -4.24 -6.52 -1.38
N PRO A 46 -4.00 -6.01 -0.16
CA PRO A 46 -4.47 -6.68 1.06
C PRO A 46 -6.00 -6.66 1.11
N GLN A 47 -6.62 -7.66 1.75
CA GLN A 47 -8.08 -7.74 1.92
C GLN A 47 -8.71 -6.47 2.52
N ALA A 48 -7.98 -5.77 3.39
CA ALA A 48 -8.41 -4.49 3.96
C ALA A 48 -8.62 -3.38 2.92
N SER A 49 -8.14 -3.58 1.68
CA SER A 49 -8.36 -2.65 0.57
C SER A 49 -9.77 -2.71 0.00
N THR A 50 -10.58 -3.70 0.40
CA THR A 50 -11.98 -3.80 -0.03
C THR A 50 -12.76 -2.54 0.32
N GLY A 51 -13.53 -2.01 -0.63
CA GLY A 51 -14.29 -0.77 -0.43
C GLY A 51 -13.46 0.49 -0.65
N GLN A 52 -12.32 0.35 -1.33
CA GLN A 52 -11.48 1.48 -1.70
C GLN A 52 -12.20 2.54 -2.53
N ILE A 53 -11.75 3.78 -2.40
CA ILE A 53 -12.24 4.91 -3.18
C ILE A 53 -11.18 5.31 -4.20
N PHE A 54 -11.61 5.43 -5.45
CA PHE A 54 -10.78 5.93 -6.53
C PHE A 54 -11.15 7.36 -6.89
N SER A 55 -10.15 8.21 -7.03
CA SER A 55 -10.29 9.53 -7.64
C SER A 55 -9.29 9.67 -8.78
N VAL A 56 -9.68 10.42 -9.82
CA VAL A 56 -8.83 10.65 -10.98
C VAL A 56 -8.74 12.14 -11.26
N THR A 57 -7.52 12.62 -11.43
CA THR A 57 -7.24 14.01 -11.74
C THR A 57 -6.52 14.06 -13.08
N ASN A 58 -7.07 14.82 -14.03
CA ASN A 58 -6.36 15.13 -15.27
C ASN A 58 -5.20 16.09 -14.96
N VAL A 59 -4.01 15.70 -15.40
CA VAL A 59 -2.82 16.54 -15.33
C VAL A 59 -2.69 17.21 -16.69
N SER A 60 -3.32 18.37 -16.85
CA SER A 60 -3.06 19.18 -18.04
C SER A 60 -1.60 19.64 -17.99
N ALA A 61 -0.93 19.63 -19.14
CA ALA A 61 0.33 20.35 -19.26
C ALA A 61 0.03 21.81 -18.91
N ALA A 62 0.69 22.35 -17.88
CA ALA A 62 0.49 23.70 -17.41
C ALA A 62 0.45 24.68 -18.60
N GLY A 63 -0.71 25.27 -18.86
CA GLY A 63 -0.89 26.26 -19.94
C GLY A 63 -1.76 25.84 -21.14
N ARG A 64 -2.23 24.59 -21.27
CA ARG A 64 -3.25 24.23 -22.27
C ARG A 64 -4.60 24.04 -21.59
N GLY A 65 -5.48 25.03 -21.76
CA GLY A 65 -6.87 25.03 -21.28
C GLY A 65 -7.74 24.06 -22.08
N GLU A 66 -7.38 22.79 -22.13
CA GLU A 66 -8.34 21.76 -22.54
C GLU A 66 -9.41 21.63 -21.45
N PRO A 67 -10.68 21.52 -21.84
CA PRO A 67 -11.76 21.32 -20.87
C PRO A 67 -11.43 20.07 -20.04
N ARG A 68 -11.58 20.18 -18.71
CA ARG A 68 -11.44 19.05 -17.80
C ARG A 68 -12.52 18.02 -18.14
N GLN A 69 -12.21 17.10 -19.04
CA GLN A 69 -13.10 15.99 -19.33
C GLN A 69 -13.25 15.20 -18.04
N GLN A 70 -14.49 14.98 -17.61
CA GLN A 70 -14.75 14.20 -16.43
C GLN A 70 -14.38 12.74 -16.74
N VAL A 71 -13.41 12.23 -15.99
CA VAL A 71 -12.92 10.86 -16.12
C VAL A 71 -13.34 10.07 -14.89
N PHE A 72 -13.63 8.80 -15.10
CA PHE A 72 -14.05 7.85 -14.08
C PHE A 72 -13.12 6.65 -14.09
N VAL A 73 -13.02 5.97 -12.95
CA VAL A 73 -12.31 4.69 -12.85
C VAL A 73 -13.35 3.59 -12.86
N LYS A 74 -13.18 2.62 -13.75
CA LYS A 74 -13.99 1.41 -13.82
C LYS A 74 -13.12 0.20 -13.50
N MET A 75 -13.53 -0.59 -12.53
CA MET A 75 -12.94 -1.91 -12.29
C MET A 75 -13.44 -2.87 -13.36
N ILE A 76 -12.53 -3.58 -14.01
CA ILE A 76 -12.84 -4.50 -15.11
C ILE A 76 -12.48 -5.95 -14.81
N ALA A 77 -11.65 -6.20 -13.80
CA ALA A 77 -11.39 -7.52 -13.24
C ALA A 77 -10.87 -7.39 -11.81
N ASP A 78 -11.16 -8.39 -10.97
CA ASP A 78 -10.47 -8.65 -9.71
C ASP A 78 -10.25 -10.17 -9.52
N SER A 79 -9.31 -10.56 -8.66
CA SER A 79 -9.04 -11.96 -8.31
C SER A 79 -9.63 -12.36 -6.94
N HIS A 80 -10.68 -11.66 -6.47
CA HIS A 80 -11.12 -11.66 -5.07
C HIS A 80 -11.57 -13.03 -4.50
N GLU A 81 -11.78 -14.05 -5.34
CA GLU A 81 -12.55 -15.24 -4.97
C GLU A 81 -11.85 -16.22 -3.99
N GLN A 82 -10.57 -16.09 -3.66
CA GLN A 82 -9.91 -17.03 -2.72
C GLN A 82 -8.60 -16.58 -2.04
N GLU A 83 -8.07 -15.40 -2.33
CA GLU A 83 -6.67 -15.09 -2.01
C GLU A 83 -6.49 -14.07 -0.88
N LYS A 84 -5.43 -14.23 -0.08
CA LYS A 84 -5.07 -13.27 1.00
C LYS A 84 -4.74 -11.88 0.43
N TYR A 85 -4.20 -11.87 -0.79
CA TYR A 85 -3.96 -10.67 -1.58
C TYR A 85 -4.66 -10.85 -2.91
N TYR A 86 -5.17 -9.78 -3.50
CA TYR A 86 -5.89 -9.86 -4.77
C TYR A 86 -5.37 -8.82 -5.75
N ASP A 87 -5.49 -9.15 -7.03
CA ASP A 87 -5.15 -8.26 -8.11
C ASP A 87 -6.42 -7.60 -8.64
N GLN A 88 -6.29 -6.37 -9.13
CA GLN A 88 -7.36 -5.62 -9.77
C GLN A 88 -6.88 -5.01 -11.07
N ARG A 89 -7.78 -4.97 -12.05
CA ARG A 89 -7.55 -4.24 -13.29
C ARG A 89 -8.56 -3.11 -13.43
N LEU A 90 -8.04 -1.92 -13.69
CA LEU A 90 -8.78 -0.67 -13.75
C LEU A 90 -8.66 -0.04 -15.13
N LEU A 91 -9.71 0.67 -15.53
CA LEU A 91 -9.81 1.34 -16.82
C LEU A 91 -10.38 2.75 -16.62
N LEU A 92 -9.81 3.73 -17.31
CA LEU A 92 -10.31 5.10 -17.28
C LEU A 92 -11.42 5.26 -18.31
N THR A 93 -12.57 5.81 -17.92
CA THR A 93 -13.70 6.04 -18.82
C THR A 93 -14.21 7.47 -18.81
N ASP A 94 -14.84 7.90 -19.90
CA ASP A 94 -15.67 9.11 -19.92
C ASP A 94 -17.00 8.91 -19.17
N ASN A 95 -17.83 9.94 -19.14
CA ASN A 95 -19.17 9.90 -18.53
C ASN A 95 -20.18 9.00 -19.26
N LYS A 96 -19.84 8.49 -20.43
CA LYS A 96 -20.63 7.52 -21.21
C LYS A 96 -20.08 6.09 -21.08
N GLY A 97 -18.99 5.90 -20.33
CA GLY A 97 -18.34 4.60 -20.14
C GLY A 97 -17.35 4.22 -21.26
N HIS A 98 -17.04 5.12 -22.19
CA HIS A 98 -16.02 4.85 -23.22
C HIS A 98 -14.63 4.95 -22.62
N GLN A 99 -13.74 4.07 -23.04
CA GLN A 99 -12.34 4.07 -22.61
C GLN A 99 -11.62 5.35 -23.03
N ILE A 100 -10.91 5.95 -22.07
CA ILE A 100 -9.96 7.03 -22.31
C ILE A 100 -8.60 6.40 -22.65
N THR A 101 -8.04 6.77 -23.80
CA THR A 101 -6.77 6.22 -24.31
C THR A 101 -5.67 7.28 -24.49
N THR A 102 -5.97 8.55 -24.20
CA THR A 102 -5.06 9.68 -24.38
C THR A 102 -5.15 10.63 -23.19
N GLY A 103 -4.08 11.37 -22.92
CA GLY A 103 -3.98 12.31 -21.81
C GLY A 103 -3.13 11.79 -20.66
N ASN A 104 -2.78 12.69 -19.74
CA ASN A 104 -2.03 12.35 -18.52
C ASN A 104 -2.98 12.46 -17.33
N TYR A 105 -3.03 11.40 -16.53
CA TYR A 105 -3.93 11.32 -15.38
C TYR A 105 -3.18 10.80 -14.16
N VAL A 106 -3.52 11.35 -13.00
CA VAL A 106 -3.15 10.80 -11.70
C VAL A 106 -4.38 10.09 -11.16
N VAL A 107 -4.25 8.80 -10.89
CA VAL A 107 -5.25 8.00 -10.18
C VAL A 107 -4.82 7.89 -8.73
N THR A 108 -5.70 8.27 -7.82
CA THR A 108 -5.47 8.17 -6.38
C THR A 108 -6.40 7.13 -5.79
N LEU A 109 -5.80 6.16 -5.10
CA LEU A 109 -6.47 5.10 -4.36
C LEU A 109 -6.47 5.47 -2.87
N THR A 110 -7.64 5.47 -2.24
CA THR A 110 -7.81 5.65 -0.80
C THR A 110 -8.34 4.37 -0.18
N LEU A 111 -7.60 3.81 0.78
CA LEU A 111 -7.99 2.63 1.56
C LEU A 111 -8.81 3.05 2.80
N PRO A 112 -9.70 2.19 3.32
CA PRO A 112 -10.49 2.43 4.54
C PRO A 112 -9.65 2.65 5.81
#